data_AF-A0A529LSF1-F1
#
_entry.id   AF-A0A529LSF1-F1
#
_cell.length_a   1.000
_cell.length_b   1.000
_cell.length_c   1.000
_cell.angle_alpha   90.00
_cell.angle_beta   90.00
_cell.angle_gamma   90.00
#
_symmetry.space_group_name_H-M   'P 1'
#
loop_
_entity.id
_entity.type
_entity.pdbx_description
1 polymer ?
#
loop_
_entity_poly.entity_id
_entity_poly.type
_entity_poly.pdbx_seq_one_letter_code
_entity_poly.pdbx_strand_id
1 'polypeptide(L)'
;EQALGIAAENARRRLRSMMRTGDEAAATNADPFKGADTYVKLRETALTGNAAFFQTALADALDIDFEIARSLTANQNYASLLAALRSLDLSEDRAFLITVAVYPGQFPHPQAIRTFLDRYRLLHREAAQDKMRSWRAETLSRVVRGAAPANGDTRTALNSDDAAASSGLRASSRK
;
A
#
# COMPACT_ATOMS: atom_id res chain seq x y z
N GLU A 1 12.19 -43.56 38.31
CA GLU A 1 11.45 -43.49 37.01
C GLU A 1 11.21 -42.07 36.46
N GLN A 2 11.49 -40.97 37.18
CA GLN A 2 11.21 -39.60 36.69
C GLN A 2 12.18 -39.06 35.60
N ALA A 3 13.42 -39.58 35.52
CA ALA A 3 14.43 -39.07 34.59
C ALA A 3 14.14 -39.38 33.10
N LEU A 4 13.39 -40.46 32.81
CA LEU A 4 13.04 -40.87 31.45
C LEU A 4 11.98 -39.97 30.78
N GLY A 5 11.07 -39.39 31.57
CA GLY A 5 10.05 -38.47 31.07
C GLY A 5 10.62 -37.12 30.62
N ILE A 6 11.66 -36.62 31.31
CA ILE A 6 12.29 -35.33 31.01
C ILE A 6 13.05 -35.40 29.69
N ALA A 7 13.75 -36.51 29.42
CA ALA A 7 14.47 -36.73 28.17
C ALA A 7 13.51 -36.81 26.97
N ALA A 8 12.39 -37.52 27.12
CA ALA A 8 11.37 -37.64 26.07
C ALA A 8 10.70 -36.29 25.75
N GLU A 9 10.43 -35.48 26.77
CA GLU A 9 9.81 -34.16 26.58
C GLU A 9 10.76 -33.16 25.92
N ASN A 10 12.06 -33.22 26.24
CA ASN A 10 13.08 -32.43 25.55
C ASN A 10 13.23 -32.83 24.07
N ALA A 11 13.15 -34.12 23.76
CA ALA A 11 13.16 -34.60 22.37
C ALA A 11 11.95 -34.10 21.58
N ARG A 12 10.74 -34.13 22.18
CA ARG A 12 9.52 -33.59 21.55
C ARG A 12 9.60 -32.09 21.31
N ARG A 13 10.12 -31.32 22.28
CA ARG A 13 10.32 -29.87 22.10
C ARG A 13 11.31 -29.56 20.99
N ARG A 14 12.42 -30.31 20.90
CA ARG A 14 13.42 -30.17 19.83
C ARG A 14 12.81 -30.45 18.45
N LEU A 15 12.03 -31.54 18.33
CA LEU A 15 11.34 -31.90 17.08
C LEU A 15 10.29 -30.85 16.69
N ARG A 16 9.46 -30.37 17.62
CA ARG A 16 8.50 -29.28 17.35
C ARG A 16 9.19 -27.98 16.92
N SER A 17 10.32 -27.64 17.54
CA SER A 17 11.11 -26.46 17.13
C SER A 17 11.63 -26.61 15.70
N MET A 18 12.13 -27.79 15.33
CA MET A 18 12.64 -28.06 13.98
C MET A 18 11.52 -28.07 12.92
N MET A 19 10.36 -28.64 13.25
CA MET A 19 9.18 -28.63 12.36
C MET A 19 8.65 -27.20 12.15
N ARG A 20 8.62 -26.37 13.19
CA ARG A 20 8.18 -24.97 13.06
C ARG A 20 9.14 -24.12 12.22
N THR A 21 10.45 -24.31 12.35
CA THR A 21 11.43 -23.63 11.49
C THR A 21 11.40 -24.14 10.05
N GLY A 22 11.03 -25.41 9.82
CA GLY A 22 10.83 -25.97 8.49
C GLY A 22 9.63 -25.36 7.77
N ASP A 23 8.52 -25.13 8.47
CA ASP A 23 7.33 -24.45 7.93
C ASP A 23 7.58 -22.97 7.62
N GLU A 24 8.34 -22.25 8.46
CA GLU A 24 8.71 -20.84 8.20
C GLU A 24 9.70 -20.70 7.01
N ALA A 25 10.60 -21.68 6.84
CA ALA A 25 11.49 -21.77 5.68
C ALA A 25 10.75 -22.20 4.38
N ALA A 26 9.65 -22.94 4.50
CA ALA A 26 8.77 -23.27 3.39
C ALA A 26 7.84 -22.10 3.02
N ALA A 27 7.35 -21.34 4.01
CA ALA A 27 6.52 -20.15 3.80
C ALA A 27 7.29 -18.98 3.14
N THR A 28 8.61 -18.96 3.24
CA THR A 28 9.48 -17.99 2.55
C THR A 28 9.82 -18.39 1.11
N ASN A 29 9.57 -19.64 0.73
CA ASN A 29 9.52 -20.05 -0.67
C ASN A 29 8.11 -19.76 -1.18
N ALA A 30 7.91 -18.54 -1.68
CA ALA A 30 6.70 -18.14 -2.39
C ALA A 30 6.32 -19.24 -3.38
N ASP A 31 5.21 -19.94 -3.09
CA ASP A 31 4.71 -21.04 -3.88
C ASP A 31 4.57 -20.57 -5.35
N PRO A 32 5.37 -21.09 -6.30
CA PRO A 32 5.38 -20.59 -7.67
C PRO A 32 4.01 -20.74 -8.35
N PHE A 33 3.18 -21.66 -7.83
CA PHE A 33 1.80 -21.86 -8.25
C PHE A 33 0.87 -20.72 -7.80
N LYS A 34 1.02 -20.19 -6.58
CA LYS A 34 0.27 -18.99 -6.15
C LYS A 34 0.57 -17.78 -7.06
N GLY A 35 1.83 -17.61 -7.49
CA GLY A 35 2.20 -16.55 -8.41
C GLY A 35 1.58 -16.73 -9.81
N ALA A 36 1.46 -17.97 -10.28
CA ALA A 36 0.78 -18.30 -11.54
C ALA A 36 -0.72 -18.02 -11.48
N ASP A 37 -1.41 -18.43 -10.42
CA ASP A 37 -2.85 -18.19 -10.23
C ASP A 37 -3.16 -16.69 -10.07
N THR A 38 -2.29 -15.96 -9.36
CA THR A 38 -2.40 -14.51 -9.20
C THR A 38 -2.24 -13.79 -10.53
N TYR A 39 -1.27 -14.21 -11.36
CA TYR A 39 -1.09 -13.68 -12.70
C TYR A 39 -2.32 -13.90 -13.58
N VAL A 40 -2.91 -15.10 -13.57
CA VAL A 40 -4.09 -15.41 -14.38
C VAL A 40 -5.26 -14.50 -14.03
N LYS A 41 -5.53 -14.32 -12.73
CA LYS A 41 -6.60 -13.42 -12.25
C LYS A 41 -6.34 -11.96 -12.62
N LEU A 42 -5.11 -11.47 -12.43
CA LEU A 42 -4.75 -10.10 -12.80
C LEU A 42 -4.84 -9.87 -14.30
N ARG A 43 -4.45 -10.87 -15.11
CA ARG A 43 -4.57 -10.82 -16.56
C ARG A 43 -6.02 -10.76 -16.99
N GLU A 44 -6.86 -11.66 -16.50
CA GLU A 44 -8.27 -11.72 -16.88
C GLU A 44 -8.99 -10.43 -16.51
N THR A 45 -8.79 -9.95 -15.29
CA THR A 45 -9.37 -8.68 -14.82
C THR A 45 -8.86 -7.47 -15.60
N ALA A 46 -7.56 -7.41 -15.94
CA ALA A 46 -7.02 -6.35 -16.78
C ALA A 46 -7.62 -6.36 -18.20
N LEU A 47 -7.81 -7.55 -18.79
CA LEU A 47 -8.39 -7.71 -20.13
C LEU A 47 -9.90 -7.40 -20.17
N THR A 48 -10.61 -7.43 -19.04
CA THR A 48 -12.02 -7.00 -19.00
C THR A 48 -12.21 -5.51 -19.27
N GLY A 49 -11.15 -4.70 -19.15
CA GLY A 49 -11.22 -3.24 -19.29
C GLY A 49 -11.90 -2.52 -18.13
N ASN A 50 -12.35 -3.24 -17.09
CA ASN A 50 -12.90 -2.64 -15.89
C ASN A 50 -11.81 -2.45 -14.83
N ALA A 51 -11.41 -1.18 -14.61
CA ALA A 51 -10.39 -0.83 -13.63
C ALA A 51 -10.74 -1.29 -12.19
N ALA A 52 -12.02 -1.33 -11.81
CA ALA A 52 -12.43 -1.74 -10.48
C ALA A 52 -12.13 -3.22 -10.21
N PHE A 53 -12.38 -4.11 -11.18
CA PHE A 53 -12.06 -5.54 -11.04
C PHE A 53 -10.56 -5.78 -10.96
N PHE A 54 -9.78 -5.05 -11.76
CA PHE A 54 -8.33 -5.10 -11.68
C PHE A 54 -7.83 -4.60 -10.31
N GLN A 55 -8.39 -3.51 -9.79
CA GLN A 55 -8.05 -2.96 -8.48
C GLN A 55 -8.38 -3.95 -7.35
N THR A 56 -9.51 -4.64 -7.40
CA THR A 56 -9.87 -5.68 -6.42
C THR A 56 -8.89 -6.85 -6.49
N ALA A 57 -8.60 -7.38 -7.69
CA ALA A 57 -7.65 -8.46 -7.84
C ALA A 57 -6.22 -8.06 -7.42
N LEU A 58 -5.84 -6.80 -7.63
CA LEU A 58 -4.55 -6.24 -7.19
C LEU A 58 -4.50 -6.07 -5.67
N ALA A 59 -5.60 -5.61 -5.05
CA ALA A 59 -5.75 -5.50 -3.62
C ALA A 59 -5.59 -6.87 -2.94
N ASP A 60 -6.30 -7.88 -3.46
CA ASP A 60 -6.22 -9.26 -2.98
C ASP A 60 -4.82 -9.87 -3.17
N ALA A 61 -4.17 -9.58 -4.31
CA ALA A 61 -2.83 -10.08 -4.61
C ALA A 61 -1.74 -9.49 -3.70
N LEU A 62 -1.86 -8.20 -3.35
CA LEU A 62 -0.88 -7.48 -2.54
C LEU A 62 -1.23 -7.46 -1.04
N ASP A 63 -2.38 -8.02 -0.66
CA ASP A 63 -2.95 -7.96 0.68
C ASP A 63 -3.00 -6.51 1.20
N ILE A 64 -3.67 -5.64 0.43
CA ILE A 64 -3.85 -4.21 0.73
C ILE A 64 -5.31 -3.80 0.58
N ASP A 65 -5.68 -2.67 1.17
CA ASP A 65 -7.04 -2.12 0.99
C ASP A 65 -7.31 -1.69 -0.46
N PHE A 66 -8.58 -1.81 -0.87
CA PHE A 66 -9.06 -1.42 -2.19
C PHE A 66 -8.75 0.04 -2.54
N GLU A 67 -8.91 0.96 -1.59
CA GLU A 67 -8.57 2.38 -1.80
C GLU A 67 -7.09 2.61 -2.09
N ILE A 68 -6.20 1.78 -1.51
CA ILE A 68 -4.76 1.82 -1.79
C ILE A 68 -4.51 1.32 -3.21
N ALA A 69 -5.08 0.18 -3.59
CA ALA A 69 -4.98 -0.35 -4.96
C ALA A 69 -5.54 0.61 -6.02
N ARG A 70 -6.64 1.30 -5.70
CA ARG A 70 -7.22 2.35 -6.54
C ARG A 70 -6.28 3.54 -6.68
N SER A 71 -5.70 4.05 -5.60
CA SER A 71 -4.75 5.16 -5.66
C SER A 71 -3.48 4.83 -6.46
N LEU A 72 -3.01 3.57 -6.40
CA LEU A 72 -1.86 3.08 -7.15
C LEU A 72 -2.10 3.06 -8.67
N THR A 73 -3.34 2.81 -9.08
CA THR A 73 -3.76 2.74 -10.49
C THR A 73 -4.40 4.03 -11.00
N ALA A 74 -4.81 4.94 -10.11
CA ALA A 74 -5.34 6.25 -10.49
C ALA A 74 -4.24 7.22 -10.97
N ASN A 75 -2.99 6.99 -10.56
CA ASN A 75 -1.87 7.79 -11.04
C ASN A 75 -1.63 7.50 -12.52
N GLN A 76 -1.59 8.54 -13.37
CA GLN A 76 -1.25 8.41 -14.79
C GLN A 76 0.14 7.79 -15.04
N ASN A 77 0.96 7.67 -13.99
CA ASN A 77 2.27 7.07 -14.04
C ASN A 77 2.20 5.58 -13.62
N TYR A 78 2.48 4.68 -14.56
CA TYR A 78 2.55 3.23 -14.32
C TYR A 78 3.72 2.81 -13.42
N ALA A 79 4.59 3.73 -12.97
CA ALA A 79 5.67 3.42 -12.03
C ALA A 79 5.16 2.80 -10.71
N SER A 80 3.99 3.23 -10.23
CA SER A 80 3.35 2.66 -9.04
C SER A 80 2.93 1.21 -9.27
N LEU A 81 2.27 0.97 -10.41
CA LEU A 81 1.90 -0.38 -10.82
C LEU A 81 3.12 -1.27 -11.06
N LEU A 82 4.19 -0.73 -11.63
CA LEU A 82 5.43 -1.46 -11.92
C LEU A 82 6.07 -2.00 -10.64
N ALA A 83 6.16 -1.17 -9.58
CA ALA A 83 6.66 -1.61 -8.29
C ALA A 83 5.74 -2.65 -7.62
N ALA A 84 4.41 -2.50 -7.75
CA ALA A 84 3.45 -3.51 -7.30
C ALA A 84 3.66 -4.86 -7.99
N LEU A 85 3.71 -4.90 -9.34
CA LEU A 85 3.94 -6.12 -10.11
C LEU A 85 5.30 -6.77 -9.79
N ARG A 86 6.34 -5.95 -9.54
CA ARG A 86 7.66 -6.43 -9.16
C ARG A 86 7.68 -7.06 -7.75
N SER A 87 6.86 -6.55 -6.83
CA SER A 87 6.73 -7.14 -5.49
C SER A 87 6.07 -8.53 -5.52
N LEU A 88 5.22 -8.80 -6.52
CA LEU A 88 4.59 -10.08 -6.81
C LEU A 88 5.51 -11.07 -7.55
N ASP A 89 6.77 -10.68 -7.81
CA ASP A 89 7.78 -11.48 -8.49
C ASP A 89 7.37 -11.98 -9.88
N LEU A 90 6.57 -11.18 -10.60
CA LEU A 90 6.16 -11.48 -11.97
C LEU A 90 7.33 -11.35 -12.96
N SER A 91 7.36 -12.20 -13.98
CA SER A 91 8.33 -12.08 -15.08
C SER A 91 8.06 -10.84 -15.93
N GLU A 92 9.08 -10.39 -16.67
CA GLU A 92 9.01 -9.18 -17.52
C GLU A 92 7.81 -9.24 -18.48
N ASP A 93 7.61 -10.38 -19.15
CA ASP A 93 6.55 -10.58 -20.14
C ASP A 93 5.14 -10.49 -19.52
N ARG A 94 5.00 -11.06 -18.30
CA ARG A 94 3.74 -11.08 -17.56
C ARG A 94 3.36 -9.69 -17.06
N ALA A 95 4.35 -8.98 -16.51
CA ALA A 95 4.17 -7.60 -16.05
C ALA A 95 3.85 -6.65 -17.21
N PHE A 96 4.52 -6.82 -18.35
CA PHE A 96 4.25 -6.06 -19.56
C PHE A 96 2.82 -6.26 -20.05
N LEU A 97 2.36 -7.50 -20.17
CA LEU A 97 1.02 -7.81 -20.65
C LEU A 97 -0.07 -7.18 -19.78
N ILE A 98 0.06 -7.28 -18.46
CA ILE A 98 -0.88 -6.63 -17.52
C ILE A 98 -0.84 -5.11 -17.70
N THR A 99 0.36 -4.52 -17.80
CA THR A 99 0.51 -3.06 -17.92
C THR A 99 -0.11 -2.52 -19.21
N VAL A 100 0.07 -3.21 -20.33
CA VAL A 100 -0.54 -2.83 -21.63
C VAL A 100 -2.06 -2.99 -21.59
N ALA A 101 -2.57 -4.04 -20.95
CA ALA A 101 -4.01 -4.25 -20.81
C ALA A 101 -4.67 -3.14 -19.97
N VAL A 102 -4.01 -2.67 -18.92
CA VAL A 102 -4.50 -1.57 -18.06
C VAL A 102 -4.31 -0.19 -18.73
N TYR A 103 -3.21 0.02 -19.44
CA TYR A 103 -2.85 1.29 -20.06
C TYR A 103 -2.55 1.16 -21.56
N PRO A 104 -3.54 0.81 -22.40
CA PRO A 104 -3.30 0.58 -23.82
C PRO A 104 -2.78 1.83 -24.55
N GLY A 105 -3.16 3.03 -24.08
CA GLY A 105 -2.73 4.30 -24.68
C GLY A 105 -1.27 4.71 -24.42
N GLN A 106 -0.56 4.05 -23.49
CA GLN A 106 0.82 4.42 -23.13
C GLN A 106 1.89 3.71 -23.97
N PHE A 107 1.50 2.76 -24.83
CA PHE A 107 2.44 1.99 -25.66
C PHE A 107 2.20 2.15 -27.17
N PRO A 108 2.21 3.38 -27.73
CA PRO A 108 2.03 3.59 -29.18
C PRO A 108 3.28 3.26 -30.01
N HIS A 109 4.47 3.23 -29.39
CA HIS A 109 5.76 3.09 -30.09
C HIS A 109 6.69 2.05 -29.45
N PRO A 110 7.56 1.38 -30.22
CA PRO A 110 8.52 0.39 -29.70
C PRO A 110 9.47 0.92 -28.62
N GLN A 111 9.76 2.23 -28.64
CA GLN A 111 10.60 2.89 -27.64
C GLN A 111 9.94 2.91 -26.24
N ALA A 112 8.61 2.98 -26.16
CA ALA A 112 7.89 2.91 -24.89
C ALA A 112 8.03 1.53 -24.24
N ILE A 113 7.99 0.47 -25.06
CA ILE A 113 8.20 -0.92 -24.62
C ILE A 113 9.62 -1.08 -24.09
N ARG A 114 10.63 -0.60 -24.82
CA ARG A 114 12.03 -0.65 -24.38
C ARG A 114 12.22 0.09 -23.05
N THR A 115 11.67 1.31 -22.94
CA THR A 115 11.75 2.12 -21.72
C THR A 115 11.09 1.41 -20.53
N PHE A 116 9.97 0.72 -20.75
CA PHE A 116 9.32 -0.08 -19.73
C PHE A 116 10.21 -1.23 -19.26
N LEU A 117 10.78 -2.01 -20.19
CA LEU A 117 11.65 -3.14 -19.86
C LEU A 117 12.92 -2.69 -19.14
N ASP A 118 13.55 -1.62 -19.59
CA ASP A 118 14.75 -1.05 -18.94
C ASP A 118 14.42 -0.60 -17.51
N ARG A 119 13.27 0.07 -17.30
CA ARG A 119 12.81 0.45 -15.94
C ARG A 119 12.47 -0.75 -15.08
N TYR A 120 11.92 -1.82 -15.66
CA TYR A 120 11.59 -3.05 -14.94
C TYR A 120 12.85 -3.78 -14.47
N ARG A 121 13.89 -3.82 -15.30
CA ARG A 121 15.19 -4.40 -14.97
C ARG A 121 15.94 -3.62 -13.88
N LEU A 122 15.88 -2.29 -13.96
CA LEU A 122 16.48 -1.41 -12.96
C LEU A 122 15.76 -1.46 -11.61
N LEU A 123 14.48 -1.86 -11.59
CA LEU A 123 13.74 -2.03 -10.35
C LEU A 123 13.99 -3.42 -9.74
N HIS A 124 14.99 -3.50 -8.87
CA HIS A 124 15.27 -4.70 -8.08
C HIS A 124 14.11 -5.06 -7.14
N ARG A 125 13.85 -6.36 -6.97
CA ARG A 125 12.76 -6.91 -6.14
C ARG A 125 12.76 -6.30 -4.72
N GLU A 126 13.93 -6.14 -4.13
CA GLU A 126 14.09 -5.54 -2.79
C GLU A 126 13.70 -4.05 -2.79
N ALA A 127 14.16 -3.27 -3.77
CA ALA A 127 13.78 -1.86 -3.91
C ALA A 127 12.28 -1.67 -4.20
N ALA A 128 11.64 -2.62 -4.88
CA ALA A 128 10.20 -2.63 -5.09
C ALA A 128 9.43 -2.93 -3.80
N GLN A 129 9.92 -3.88 -2.98
CA GLN A 129 9.35 -4.17 -1.67
C GLN A 129 9.50 -3.00 -0.72
N ASP A 130 10.65 -2.31 -0.70
CA ASP A 130 10.85 -1.11 0.12
C ASP A 130 9.98 0.07 -0.33
N LYS A 131 9.79 0.25 -1.64
CA LYS A 131 8.80 1.22 -2.17
C LYS A 131 7.37 0.86 -1.76
N MET A 132 7.01 -0.42 -1.77
CA MET A 132 5.69 -0.84 -1.32
C MET A 132 5.52 -0.63 0.19
N ARG A 133 6.57 -0.88 0.99
CA ARG A 133 6.57 -0.59 2.44
C ARG A 133 6.45 0.90 2.72
N SER A 134 7.18 1.75 2.01
CA SER A 134 7.09 3.20 2.16
C SER A 134 5.72 3.73 1.72
N TRP A 135 5.12 3.16 0.67
CA TRP A 135 3.75 3.51 0.28
C TRP A 135 2.70 3.04 1.26
N ARG A 136 2.82 1.82 1.82
CA ARG A 136 1.93 1.38 2.91
C ARG A 136 2.04 2.35 4.09
N ALA A 137 3.25 2.75 4.49
CA ALA A 137 3.46 3.72 5.58
C ALA A 137 2.91 5.12 5.27
N GLU A 138 3.13 5.64 4.07
CA GLU A 138 2.60 6.95 3.63
C GLU A 138 1.07 6.94 3.55
N THR A 139 0.48 5.84 3.09
CA THR A 139 -0.98 5.72 2.96
C THR A 139 -1.64 5.53 4.31
N LEU A 140 -1.07 4.71 5.19
CA LEU A 140 -1.50 4.62 6.59
C LEU A 140 -1.39 5.98 7.29
N SER A 141 -0.33 6.75 7.03
CA SER A 141 -0.18 8.11 7.57
C SER A 141 -1.25 9.08 7.06
N ARG A 142 -1.69 8.95 5.80
CA ARG A 142 -2.82 9.73 5.24
C ARG A 142 -4.15 9.33 5.85
N VAL A 143 -4.39 8.03 6.07
CA VAL A 143 -5.61 7.55 6.73
C VAL A 143 -5.67 8.04 8.19
N VAL A 144 -4.56 7.96 8.94
CA VAL A 144 -4.49 8.48 10.31
C VAL A 144 -4.67 10.00 10.34
N ARG A 145 -4.10 10.75 9.38
CA ARG A 145 -4.31 12.21 9.29
C ARG A 145 -5.74 12.57 8.87
N GLY A 146 -6.38 11.77 8.03
CA GLY A 146 -7.79 11.94 7.63
C GLY A 146 -8.79 11.51 8.70
N ALA A 147 -8.39 10.64 9.63
CA ALA A 147 -9.17 10.21 10.78
C ALA A 147 -9.02 11.13 12.01
N ALA A 148 -8.26 12.23 11.92
CA ALA A 148 -8.28 13.26 12.94
C ALA A 148 -9.67 13.92 12.97
N PRO A 149 -10.39 13.90 14.11
CA PRO A 149 -11.76 14.38 14.15
C PRO A 149 -11.79 15.88 13.86
N ALA A 150 -12.46 16.26 12.77
CA ALA A 150 -12.78 17.63 12.39
C ALA A 150 -13.83 18.29 13.33
N ASN A 151 -13.81 17.96 14.62
CA ASN A 151 -14.68 18.54 15.64
C ASN A 151 -13.83 19.38 16.60
N GLY A 152 -13.27 20.47 16.08
CA GLY A 152 -12.93 21.64 16.88
C GLY A 152 -14.21 22.45 17.11
N ASP A 153 -15.09 21.92 17.95
CA ASP A 153 -16.36 22.53 18.35
C ASP A 153 -16.07 23.76 19.23
N THR A 154 -15.93 24.94 18.63
CA THR A 154 -15.93 26.21 19.36
C THR A 154 -17.36 26.67 19.59
N ARG A 155 -18.03 26.03 20.54
CA ARG A 155 -19.19 26.61 21.21
C ARG A 155 -19.00 26.58 22.72
N THR A 156 -19.51 27.64 23.37
CA THR A 156 -19.65 27.90 24.83
C THR A 156 -18.52 28.81 25.37
N ALA A 157 -18.73 30.01 25.92
CA ALA A 157 -19.91 30.72 26.46
C ALA A 157 -19.77 32.23 26.17
N LEU A 158 -20.82 32.93 25.73
CA LEU A 158 -21.71 33.76 26.57
C LEU A 158 -20.96 34.61 27.61
N ASN A 159 -20.94 35.92 27.39
CA ASN A 159 -21.23 36.93 28.42
C ASN A 159 -21.85 38.14 27.72
N SER A 160 -23.18 38.21 27.80
CA SER A 160 -23.97 39.40 27.48
C SER A 160 -23.99 40.34 28.68
N ASP A 161 -23.96 41.63 28.35
CA ASP A 161 -24.51 42.79 29.06
C ASP A 161 -24.02 43.12 30.47
N ASP A 162 -23.43 44.32 30.63
CA ASP A 162 -24.12 45.39 31.36
C ASP A 162 -23.54 46.79 31.01
N ALA A 163 -24.40 47.78 31.23
CA ALA A 163 -24.46 49.09 30.64
C ALA A 163 -23.64 50.20 31.36
N ALA A 164 -23.61 51.34 30.66
CA ALA A 164 -23.56 52.71 31.17
C ALA A 164 -22.26 53.21 31.85
N ALA A 165 -21.60 54.19 31.21
CA ALA A 165 -21.54 55.57 31.72
C ALA A 165 -20.62 56.46 30.85
N SER A 166 -21.27 57.37 30.11
CA SER A 166 -20.98 58.80 29.99
C SER A 166 -19.54 59.36 30.03
N SER A 167 -19.34 60.29 29.07
CA SER A 167 -18.75 61.63 29.26
C SER A 167 -17.23 61.80 29.29
N GLY A 168 -16.77 62.73 28.44
CA GLY A 168 -15.51 63.46 28.62
C GLY A 168 -14.79 63.74 27.29
N LEU A 169 -15.16 64.78 26.55
CA LEU A 169 -14.45 66.07 26.54
C LEU A 169 -13.10 66.09 25.78
N ARG A 170 -13.17 66.69 24.58
CA ARG A 170 -12.35 67.80 24.05
C ARG A 170 -10.80 67.77 24.07
N ALA A 171 -10.30 68.50 23.06
CA ALA A 171 -8.99 69.17 22.92
C ALA A 171 -7.89 68.32 22.27
N SER A 172 -7.51 68.61 21.02
CA SER A 172 -6.62 69.71 20.61
C SER A 172 -5.18 69.52 21.10
N SER A 173 -4.24 69.25 20.19
CA SER A 173 -3.22 70.24 19.79
C SER A 173 -1.99 69.57 19.15
N ARG A 174 -1.59 70.15 18.02
CA ARG A 174 -0.25 70.24 17.41
C ARG A 174 0.94 69.69 18.21
N LYS A 175 1.87 69.03 17.51
CA LYS A 175 3.13 69.67 17.09
C LYS A 175 3.74 68.96 15.89
#